data_AF-A0A9W6DS70-F1
#
_entry.id   AF-A0A9W6DS70-F1
#
_cell.length_a   1.000
_cell.length_b   1.000
_cell.length_c   1.000
_cell.angle_alpha   90.00
_cell.angle_beta   90.00
_cell.angle_gamma   90.00
#
_symmetry.space_group_name_H-M   'P 1'
#
loop_
_entity.id
_entity.type
_entity.pdbx_description
1 polymer ?
#
loop_
_entity_poly.entity_id
_entity_poly.type
_entity_poly.pdbx_seq_one_letter_code
_entity_poly.pdbx_strand_id
1 'polypeptide(L)'
;MSNSNLPILAKPSDSAANQVTPVPVAPSHNLTIQMKSRTPIIPPPVNPLEQLVCIICVEESIPPYMLSDIFHEAYSRDPGLPPSLFLLDTNFKPIIDSFTPDSATIPPVDEMFWSPFMEMNVDEITNFMATTCHESILSTGMFFLADDLTAATETLRKVEVGKTLDWDSSRVAWRDANVVAVKWTRGYGAGMSSSSSYQFV
;
A
#
# COMPACT_ATOMS: atom_id res chain seq x y z
N MET A 1 -51.50 36.60 -28.33
CA MET A 1 -51.03 37.62 -29.29
C MET A 1 -50.85 38.93 -28.55
N SER A 2 -49.75 39.63 -28.84
CA SER A 2 -49.46 41.05 -28.54
C SER A 2 -49.18 41.39 -27.06
N ASN A 3 -47.90 41.56 -26.70
CA ASN A 3 -47.05 42.76 -26.87
C ASN A 3 -47.29 43.77 -25.74
N SER A 4 -46.37 43.82 -24.78
CA SER A 4 -46.26 44.90 -23.81
C SER A 4 -44.95 45.65 -24.06
N ASN A 5 -45.11 46.82 -24.70
CA ASN A 5 -44.09 47.86 -24.76
C ASN A 5 -44.06 48.61 -23.41
N LEU A 6 -42.86 48.91 -22.93
CA LEU A 6 -42.57 49.85 -21.83
C LEU A 6 -42.93 51.30 -22.24
N PRO A 7 -43.08 52.23 -21.28
CA PRO A 7 -41.95 53.15 -21.06
C PRO A 7 -41.75 53.68 -19.62
N ILE A 8 -40.59 54.33 -19.48
CA ILE A 8 -39.93 54.96 -18.33
C ILE A 8 -40.59 56.30 -17.92
N LEU A 9 -40.69 56.60 -16.61
CA LEU A 9 -40.60 57.92 -15.92
C LEU A 9 -41.04 57.67 -14.45
N ALA A 10 -40.61 58.33 -13.38
CA ALA A 10 -39.83 59.52 -13.09
C ALA A 10 -39.31 59.41 -11.65
N LYS A 11 -38.22 60.13 -11.30
CA LYS A 11 -37.89 60.48 -9.91
C LYS A 11 -38.78 61.65 -9.46
N PRO A 12 -39.14 61.72 -8.17
CA PRO A 12 -38.96 63.00 -7.47
C PRO A 12 -38.39 62.86 -6.05
N SER A 13 -37.82 63.99 -5.60
CA SER A 13 -37.03 64.22 -4.40
C SER A 13 -37.85 64.41 -3.11
N ASP A 14 -37.18 64.10 -1.99
CA ASP A 14 -37.20 64.69 -0.64
C ASP A 14 -38.50 65.26 -0.04
N SER A 15 -38.99 64.63 1.04
CA SER A 15 -39.12 65.31 2.35
C SER A 15 -39.62 64.40 3.48
N ALA A 16 -38.86 64.49 4.58
CA ALA A 16 -39.28 64.55 5.98
C ALA A 16 -40.00 63.37 6.66
N ALA A 17 -39.25 62.83 7.63
CA ALA A 17 -39.66 62.52 9.00
C ALA A 17 -40.65 61.36 9.24
N ASN A 18 -40.11 60.26 9.77
CA ASN A 18 -40.49 59.81 11.11
C ASN A 18 -39.39 58.91 11.69
N GLN A 19 -38.84 59.35 12.83
CA GLN A 19 -37.90 58.59 13.64
C GLN A 19 -38.60 57.36 14.23
N VAL A 20 -38.02 56.19 13.99
CA VAL A 20 -38.31 54.96 14.75
C VAL A 20 -37.02 54.59 15.49
N THR A 21 -37.10 54.54 16.80
CA THR A 21 -36.03 54.18 17.74
C THR A 21 -35.47 52.79 17.42
N PRO A 22 -34.14 52.60 17.33
CA PRO A 22 -33.56 51.27 17.11
C PRO A 22 -33.60 50.45 18.40
N VAL A 23 -34.13 49.23 18.30
CA VAL A 23 -34.02 48.16 19.30
C VAL A 23 -32.54 47.73 19.41
N PRO A 24 -31.99 47.45 20.61
CA PRO A 24 -30.60 47.02 20.75
C PRO A 24 -30.42 45.61 20.16
N VAL A 25 -29.59 45.48 19.12
CA VAL A 25 -29.14 44.19 18.59
C VAL A 25 -28.05 43.66 19.51
N ALA A 26 -28.29 42.50 20.13
CA ALA A 26 -27.29 41.80 20.93
C ALA A 26 -26.07 41.42 20.07
N PRO A 27 -24.83 41.49 20.59
CA PRO A 27 -23.64 41.18 19.81
C PRO A 27 -23.61 39.68 19.47
N SER A 28 -23.55 39.39 18.18
CA SER A 28 -23.31 38.05 17.64
C SER A 28 -22.00 37.51 18.20
N HIS A 29 -22.06 36.46 19.00
CA HIS A 29 -20.88 35.70 19.39
C HIS A 29 -20.29 35.04 18.14
N ASN A 30 -19.20 35.61 17.63
CA ASN A 30 -18.36 34.94 16.63
C ASN A 30 -17.79 33.66 17.28
N LEU A 31 -18.30 32.51 16.85
CA LEU A 31 -17.66 31.22 17.10
C LEU A 31 -16.38 31.17 16.28
N THR A 32 -15.28 31.61 16.88
CA THR A 32 -13.95 31.37 16.32
C THR A 32 -13.71 29.86 16.37
N ILE A 33 -13.89 29.18 15.23
CA ILE A 33 -13.42 27.80 15.05
C ILE A 33 -11.89 27.88 15.12
N GLN A 34 -11.34 27.63 16.32
CA GLN A 34 -9.94 27.30 16.49
C GLN A 34 -9.71 25.97 15.76
N MET A 35 -9.29 26.04 14.50
CA MET A 35 -8.68 24.91 13.83
C MET A 35 -7.41 24.58 14.59
N LYS A 36 -7.53 23.68 15.57
CA LYS A 36 -6.38 23.04 16.21
C LYS A 36 -5.65 22.32 15.09
N SER A 37 -4.58 22.94 14.60
CA SER A 37 -3.66 22.36 13.64
C SER A 37 -3.28 20.98 14.15
N ARG A 38 -3.84 19.94 13.52
CA ARG A 38 -3.33 18.59 13.68
C ARG A 38 -1.99 18.63 12.98
N THR A 39 -0.92 18.69 13.77
CA THR A 39 0.41 18.33 13.30
C THR A 39 0.25 17.02 12.52
N PRO A 40 0.75 16.93 11.28
CA PRO A 40 0.86 15.65 10.61
C PRO A 40 1.64 14.75 11.55
N ILE A 41 1.00 13.72 12.09
CA ILE A 41 1.71 12.66 12.77
C ILE A 41 2.44 11.97 11.63
N ILE A 42 3.67 12.41 11.35
CA ILE A 42 4.57 11.67 10.48
C ILE A 42 4.63 10.29 11.14
N PRO A 43 4.14 9.22 10.47
CA PRO A 43 4.21 7.89 11.05
C PRO A 43 5.69 7.62 11.39
N PRO A 44 5.97 7.02 12.56
CA PRO A 44 7.33 6.67 12.91
C PRO A 44 7.96 5.86 11.77
N PRO A 45 9.26 6.05 11.50
CA PRO A 45 9.93 5.27 10.46
C PRO A 45 9.70 3.78 10.72
N VAL A 46 9.22 3.08 9.69
CA VAL A 46 8.92 1.65 9.76
C VAL A 46 10.17 0.91 10.21
N ASN A 47 10.07 0.17 11.31
CA ASN A 47 11.15 -0.66 11.81
C ASN A 47 11.44 -1.78 10.80
N PRO A 48 12.65 -1.87 10.22
CA PRO A 48 12.96 -2.92 9.23
C PRO A 48 12.70 -4.34 9.74
N LEU A 49 12.84 -4.56 11.06
CA LEU A 49 12.61 -5.85 11.72
C LEU A 49 11.14 -6.29 11.73
N GLU A 50 10.23 -5.36 11.47
CA GLU A 50 8.79 -5.53 11.51
C GLU A 50 8.17 -5.58 10.10
N GLN A 51 8.99 -5.40 9.06
CA GLN A 51 8.50 -5.44 7.69
C GLN A 51 7.95 -6.82 7.30
N LEU A 52 6.94 -6.80 6.44
CA LEU A 52 6.40 -7.99 5.78
C LEU A 52 6.94 -8.08 4.35
N VAL A 53 7.26 -9.29 3.90
CA VAL A 53 7.70 -9.56 2.53
C VAL A 53 6.51 -10.04 1.72
N CYS A 54 6.22 -9.35 0.63
CA CYS A 54 5.08 -9.69 -0.21
C CYS A 54 5.33 -10.97 -1.01
N ILE A 55 4.29 -11.79 -1.12
CA ILE A 55 4.07 -12.70 -2.25
C ILE A 55 3.04 -12.02 -3.15
N ILE A 56 3.41 -11.76 -4.39
CA ILE A 56 2.57 -11.11 -5.39
C ILE A 56 2.28 -12.14 -6.47
N CYS A 57 1.01 -12.51 -6.61
CA CYS A 57 0.59 -13.42 -7.67
C CYS A 57 0.44 -12.62 -8.97
N VAL A 58 1.14 -13.01 -10.03
CA VAL A 58 1.09 -12.35 -11.35
C VAL A 58 0.51 -13.25 -12.44
N GLU A 59 0.20 -14.50 -12.08
CA GLU A 59 -0.23 -15.55 -13.00
C GLU A 59 -1.62 -16.09 -12.62
N GLU A 60 -2.55 -16.10 -13.57
CA GLU A 60 -3.95 -16.52 -13.34
C GLU A 60 -4.06 -18.02 -13.05
N SER A 61 -3.15 -18.82 -13.62
CA SER A 61 -3.15 -20.27 -13.47
C SER A 61 -2.78 -20.76 -12.05
N ILE A 62 -2.43 -19.85 -11.12
CA ILE A 62 -2.13 -20.17 -9.72
C ILE A 62 -3.42 -20.04 -8.88
N PRO A 63 -4.02 -21.15 -8.44
CA PRO A 63 -5.26 -21.12 -7.68
C PRO A 63 -5.03 -20.78 -6.20
N PRO A 64 -6.05 -20.29 -5.47
CA PRO A 64 -5.92 -19.93 -4.05
C PRO A 64 -5.47 -21.06 -3.13
N TYR A 65 -5.82 -22.32 -3.43
CA TYR A 65 -5.36 -23.46 -2.62
C TYR A 65 -3.83 -23.62 -2.70
N MET A 66 -3.22 -23.35 -3.86
CA MET A 66 -1.77 -23.43 -4.04
C MET A 66 -1.07 -22.30 -3.28
N LEU A 67 -1.65 -21.11 -3.25
CA LEU A 67 -1.17 -20.02 -2.38
C LEU A 67 -1.27 -20.43 -0.90
N SER A 68 -2.34 -21.11 -0.50
CA SER A 68 -2.47 -21.66 0.85
C SER A 68 -1.37 -22.66 1.18
N ASP A 69 -1.03 -23.55 0.23
CA ASP A 69 0.05 -24.53 0.37
C ASP A 69 1.41 -23.83 0.52
N ILE A 70 1.67 -22.77 -0.26
CA ILE A 70 2.87 -21.94 -0.13
C ILE A 70 3.02 -21.43 1.31
N PHE A 71 2.00 -20.77 1.87
CA PHE A 71 2.06 -20.24 3.22
C PHE A 71 2.19 -21.36 4.26
N HIS A 72 1.42 -22.44 4.09
CA HIS A 72 1.45 -23.58 5.01
C HIS A 72 2.83 -24.23 5.07
N GLU A 73 3.44 -24.53 3.93
CA GLU A 73 4.78 -25.11 3.86
C GLU A 73 5.85 -24.15 4.35
N ALA A 74 5.78 -22.88 3.96
CA ALA A 74 6.74 -21.86 4.36
C ALA A 74 6.80 -21.67 5.88
N TYR A 75 5.65 -21.70 6.56
CA TYR A 75 5.60 -21.58 8.03
C TYR A 75 5.92 -22.89 8.75
N SER A 76 5.60 -24.04 8.14
CA SER A 76 5.91 -25.35 8.72
C SER A 76 7.41 -25.70 8.64
N ARG A 77 8.15 -25.07 7.72
CA ARG A 77 9.59 -25.29 7.52
C ARG A 77 10.42 -25.00 8.75
N ASP A 78 10.13 -23.90 9.44
CA ASP A 78 10.77 -23.52 10.71
C ASP A 78 9.74 -22.83 11.61
N PRO A 79 9.00 -23.60 12.44
CA PRO A 79 7.94 -23.08 13.30
C PRO A 79 8.44 -22.12 14.39
N GLY A 80 9.75 -22.03 14.60
CA GLY A 80 10.34 -21.07 15.54
C GLY A 80 10.42 -19.65 14.96
N LEU A 81 10.29 -19.50 13.64
CA LEU A 81 10.29 -18.21 12.99
C LEU A 81 8.88 -17.60 12.98
N PRO A 82 8.76 -16.29 13.21
CA PRO A 82 7.47 -15.62 13.09
C PRO A 82 7.03 -15.59 11.61
N PRO A 83 5.70 -15.58 11.35
CA PRO A 83 5.18 -15.28 10.02
C PRO A 83 5.66 -13.91 9.53
N SER A 84 6.24 -13.85 8.35
CA SER A 84 6.74 -12.60 7.75
C SER A 84 6.37 -12.47 6.27
N LEU A 85 5.50 -13.34 5.77
CA LEU A 85 5.00 -13.31 4.40
C LEU A 85 3.61 -12.67 4.35
N PHE A 86 3.34 -11.93 3.29
CA PHE A 86 2.07 -11.27 3.04
C PHE A 86 1.62 -11.48 1.59
N LEU A 87 0.46 -12.09 1.38
CA LEU A 87 -0.19 -12.14 0.06
C LEU A 87 -0.74 -10.76 -0.25
N LEU A 88 -0.18 -10.10 -1.25
CA LEU A 88 -0.66 -8.77 -1.63
C LEU A 88 -1.92 -8.89 -2.50
N ASP A 89 -3.06 -8.57 -1.91
CA ASP A 89 -4.39 -8.72 -2.51
C ASP A 89 -5.03 -7.39 -2.94
N THR A 90 -4.33 -6.27 -2.73
CA THR A 90 -4.82 -4.92 -3.05
C THR A 90 -3.71 -4.03 -3.57
N ASN A 91 -4.06 -3.12 -4.49
CA ASN A 91 -3.19 -2.03 -4.96
C ASN A 91 -3.63 -0.66 -4.41
N PHE A 92 -4.58 -0.63 -3.45
CA PHE A 92 -5.15 0.61 -2.94
C PHE A 92 -4.36 1.13 -1.72
N LYS A 93 -3.63 2.25 -1.92
CA LYS A 93 -2.72 2.83 -0.91
C LYS A 93 -3.30 2.95 0.50
N PRO A 94 -4.53 3.47 0.71
CA PRO A 94 -5.08 3.58 2.07
C PRO A 94 -5.23 2.25 2.82
N ILE A 95 -5.48 1.15 2.10
CA ILE A 95 -5.50 -0.19 2.70
C ILE A 95 -4.07 -0.66 2.98
N ILE A 96 -3.16 -0.45 2.03
CA ILE A 96 -1.74 -0.80 2.18
C ILE A 96 -1.10 -0.11 3.40
N ASP A 97 -1.38 1.17 3.58
CA ASP A 97 -0.87 1.97 4.71
C ASP A 97 -1.50 1.54 6.06
N SER A 98 -2.58 0.76 6.04
CA SER A 98 -3.24 0.24 7.24
C SER A 98 -2.66 -1.08 7.73
N PHE A 99 -1.81 -1.73 6.94
CA PHE A 99 -1.19 -3.00 7.32
C PHE A 99 -0.20 -2.84 8.47
N THR A 100 -0.12 -3.89 9.28
CA THR A 100 0.72 -3.98 10.48
C THR A 100 1.57 -5.25 10.43
N PRO A 101 2.54 -5.44 11.34
CA PRO A 101 3.30 -6.69 11.38
C PRO A 101 2.43 -7.94 11.60
N ASP A 102 1.28 -7.77 12.28
CA ASP A 102 0.31 -8.85 12.50
C ASP A 102 -0.56 -9.15 11.26
N SER A 103 -0.41 -8.38 10.19
CA SER A 103 -1.14 -8.58 8.93
C SER A 103 -0.59 -9.73 8.09
N ALA A 104 0.50 -10.40 8.51
CA ALA A 104 1.05 -11.56 7.82
C ALA A 104 -0.05 -12.57 7.45
N THR A 105 -0.02 -13.08 6.22
CA THR A 105 -1.08 -13.94 5.72
C THR A 105 -1.07 -15.27 6.45
N ILE A 106 -2.23 -15.66 6.99
CA ILE A 106 -2.45 -16.95 7.64
C ILE A 106 -3.30 -17.82 6.70
N PRO A 107 -2.85 -19.03 6.32
CA PRO A 107 -3.64 -19.92 5.48
C PRO A 107 -4.92 -20.40 6.21
N PRO A 108 -6.01 -20.73 5.49
CA PRO A 108 -6.12 -20.74 4.03
C PRO A 108 -6.36 -19.36 3.41
N VAL A 109 -5.89 -19.19 2.18
CA VAL A 109 -6.23 -18.06 1.30
C VAL A 109 -7.67 -18.22 0.83
N ASP A 110 -8.42 -17.12 0.79
CA ASP A 110 -9.82 -17.10 0.35
C ASP A 110 -9.97 -17.64 -1.08
N GLU A 111 -10.97 -18.49 -1.31
CA GLU A 111 -11.29 -19.03 -2.64
C GLU A 111 -11.70 -17.93 -3.63
N MET A 112 -12.16 -16.78 -3.14
CA MET A 112 -12.48 -15.60 -3.95
C MET A 112 -11.28 -14.69 -4.21
N PHE A 113 -10.07 -15.07 -3.78
CA PHE A 113 -8.86 -14.28 -4.02
C PHE A 113 -8.67 -14.02 -5.51
N TRP A 114 -8.44 -12.74 -5.83
CA TRP A 114 -8.05 -12.30 -7.15
C TRP A 114 -6.94 -11.27 -7.02
N SER A 115 -5.80 -11.52 -7.68
CA SER A 115 -4.69 -10.58 -7.62
C SER A 115 -4.95 -9.36 -8.51
N PRO A 116 -4.75 -8.14 -8.01
CA PRO A 116 -4.81 -6.94 -8.84
C PRO A 116 -3.53 -6.74 -9.68
N PHE A 117 -2.58 -7.68 -9.64
CA PHE A 117 -1.26 -7.61 -10.28
C PHE A 117 -1.07 -8.60 -11.43
N MET A 118 -2.16 -9.20 -11.91
CA MET A 118 -2.12 -10.14 -13.04
C MET A 118 -1.40 -9.54 -14.25
N GLU A 119 -0.55 -10.35 -14.89
CA GLU A 119 0.22 -10.01 -16.10
C GLU A 119 1.23 -8.86 -15.95
N MET A 120 1.37 -8.26 -14.76
CA MET A 120 2.36 -7.22 -14.52
C MET A 120 3.77 -7.81 -14.55
N ASN A 121 4.68 -7.08 -15.21
CA ASN A 121 6.09 -7.46 -15.24
C ASN A 121 6.86 -6.96 -14.01
N VAL A 122 8.11 -7.40 -13.86
CA VAL A 122 8.93 -7.08 -12.68
C VAL A 122 9.19 -5.57 -12.54
N ASP A 123 9.34 -4.84 -13.64
CA ASP A 123 9.57 -3.38 -13.60
C ASP A 123 8.32 -2.65 -13.08
N GLU A 124 7.14 -3.07 -13.55
CA GLU A 124 5.85 -2.51 -13.10
C GLU A 124 5.61 -2.78 -11.62
N ILE A 125 5.88 -3.99 -11.14
CA ILE A 125 5.78 -4.35 -9.73
C ILE A 125 6.80 -3.57 -8.89
N THR A 126 8.06 -3.52 -9.32
CA THR A 126 9.12 -2.78 -8.61
C THR A 126 8.75 -1.30 -8.46
N ASN A 127 8.24 -0.69 -9.53
CA ASN A 127 7.74 0.69 -9.50
C ASN A 127 6.54 0.84 -8.58
N PHE A 128 5.57 -0.10 -8.60
CA PHE A 128 4.44 -0.08 -7.68
C PHE A 128 4.91 -0.17 -6.21
N MET A 129 5.82 -1.09 -5.89
CA MET A 129 6.37 -1.24 -4.53
C MET A 129 7.08 0.05 -4.09
N ALA A 130 7.92 0.63 -4.95
CA ALA A 130 8.67 1.85 -4.66
C ALA A 130 7.80 3.11 -4.51
N THR A 131 6.67 3.18 -5.22
CA THR A 131 5.81 4.39 -5.22
C THR A 131 4.66 4.28 -4.25
N THR A 132 4.02 3.12 -4.15
CA THR A 132 2.79 2.93 -3.37
C THR A 132 3.08 2.40 -1.97
N CYS A 133 4.08 1.52 -1.82
CA CYS A 133 4.33 0.80 -0.58
C CYS A 133 5.46 1.40 0.28
N HIS A 134 6.17 2.44 -0.17
CA HIS A 134 7.39 2.95 0.48
C HIS A 134 7.24 3.45 1.92
N GLU A 135 6.02 3.84 2.34
CA GLU A 135 5.73 4.27 3.71
C GLU A 135 5.02 3.18 4.53
N SER A 136 4.74 2.03 3.91
CA SER A 136 4.01 0.92 4.54
C SER A 136 4.95 -0.07 5.23
N ILE A 137 4.35 -1.03 5.93
CA ILE A 137 5.08 -2.16 6.52
C ILE A 137 5.64 -3.14 5.48
N LEU A 138 5.23 -3.03 4.21
CA LEU A 138 5.65 -3.93 3.16
C LEU A 138 7.10 -3.63 2.73
N SER A 139 7.91 -4.67 2.60
CA SER A 139 9.29 -4.53 2.14
C SER A 139 9.31 -4.12 0.68
N THR A 140 9.91 -2.97 0.39
CA THR A 140 10.12 -2.48 -0.98
C THR A 140 11.43 -2.94 -1.60
N GLY A 141 12.35 -3.46 -0.78
CA GLY A 141 13.67 -3.94 -1.21
C GLY A 141 13.69 -5.42 -1.61
N MET A 142 12.74 -6.23 -1.16
CA MET A 142 12.61 -7.63 -1.58
C MET A 142 11.17 -8.10 -1.50
N PHE A 143 10.74 -8.82 -2.54
CA PHE A 143 9.44 -9.46 -2.61
C PHE A 143 9.53 -10.74 -3.46
N PHE A 144 8.49 -11.56 -3.39
CA PHE A 144 8.34 -12.76 -4.20
C PHE A 144 7.24 -12.57 -5.24
N LEU A 145 7.48 -13.11 -6.43
CA LEU A 145 6.46 -13.29 -7.46
C LEU A 145 6.07 -14.76 -7.54
N ALA A 146 4.77 -15.01 -7.52
CA ALA A 146 4.18 -16.27 -7.93
C ALA A 146 3.78 -16.13 -9.41
N ASP A 147 4.63 -16.69 -10.27
CA ASP A 147 4.52 -16.67 -11.75
C ASP A 147 4.23 -18.05 -12.35
N ASP A 148 4.13 -18.13 -13.68
CA ASP A 148 3.89 -19.33 -14.50
C ASP A 148 4.71 -20.57 -14.13
N LEU A 149 5.94 -20.39 -13.66
CA LEU A 149 6.81 -21.51 -13.28
C LEU A 149 6.61 -21.97 -11.83
N THR A 150 5.85 -21.24 -11.02
CA THR A 150 5.68 -21.52 -9.58
C THR A 150 5.12 -22.91 -9.34
N ALA A 151 4.02 -23.24 -10.02
CA ALA A 151 3.37 -24.54 -9.90
C ALA A 151 4.26 -25.69 -10.37
N ALA A 152 5.02 -25.48 -11.46
CA ALA A 152 5.83 -26.51 -12.08
C ALA A 152 7.13 -26.80 -11.31
N THR A 153 7.62 -25.82 -10.54
CA THR A 153 8.95 -25.89 -9.91
C THR A 153 8.92 -25.83 -8.39
N GLU A 154 7.74 -25.61 -7.78
CA GLU A 154 7.58 -25.39 -6.33
C GLU A 154 8.49 -24.25 -5.81
N THR A 155 8.69 -23.23 -6.65
CA THR A 155 9.57 -22.10 -6.33
C THR A 155 8.91 -20.76 -6.64
N LEU A 156 9.17 -19.77 -5.80
CA LEU A 156 8.83 -18.38 -6.04
C LEU A 156 10.00 -17.66 -6.70
N ARG A 157 9.72 -16.69 -7.57
CA ARG A 157 10.74 -15.77 -8.08
C ARG A 157 10.98 -14.69 -7.04
N LYS A 158 12.12 -14.74 -6.35
CA LYS A 158 12.58 -13.67 -5.46
C LYS A 158 13.12 -12.53 -6.29
N VAL A 159 12.68 -11.31 -6.01
CA VAL A 159 13.18 -10.07 -6.61
C VAL A 159 13.83 -9.23 -5.52
N GLU A 160 15.07 -8.82 -5.72
CA GLU A 160 15.80 -7.90 -4.85
C GLU A 160 16.02 -6.58 -5.59
N VAL A 161 15.61 -5.48 -4.97
CA VAL A 161 15.61 -4.15 -5.57
C VAL A 161 16.78 -3.34 -5.01
N GLY A 162 17.65 -2.90 -5.91
CA GLY A 162 18.76 -2.01 -5.66
C GLY A 162 18.32 -0.57 -5.41
N LYS A 163 19.29 0.28 -5.05
CA LYS A 163 19.03 1.70 -4.74
C LYS A 163 18.55 2.50 -5.95
N THR A 164 18.87 2.04 -7.16
CA THR A 164 18.50 2.70 -8.41
C THR A 164 17.29 2.07 -9.08
N LEU A 165 16.53 1.24 -8.35
CA LEU A 165 15.41 0.44 -8.86
C LEU A 165 15.80 -0.61 -9.91
N ASP A 166 17.10 -0.79 -10.13
CA ASP A 166 17.64 -2.00 -10.74
C ASP A 166 17.29 -3.20 -9.85
N TRP A 167 16.98 -4.34 -10.46
CA TRP A 167 16.61 -5.53 -9.71
C TRP A 167 17.39 -6.75 -10.20
N ASP A 168 17.65 -7.65 -9.26
CA ASP A 168 18.12 -9.00 -9.53
C ASP A 168 17.04 -10.00 -9.13
N SER A 169 17.00 -11.15 -9.80
CA SER A 169 16.03 -12.19 -9.49
C SER A 169 16.66 -13.57 -9.42
N SER A 170 16.14 -14.37 -8.50
CA SER A 170 16.51 -15.77 -8.33
C SER A 170 15.29 -16.59 -7.94
N ARG A 171 15.39 -17.92 -8.03
CA ARG A 171 14.32 -18.82 -7.61
C ARG A 171 14.58 -19.32 -6.19
N VAL A 172 13.54 -19.33 -5.37
CA VAL A 172 13.57 -19.83 -3.99
C VAL A 172 12.47 -20.86 -3.84
N ALA A 173 12.78 -22.04 -3.30
CA ALA A 173 11.76 -23.03 -3.00
C ALA A 173 10.71 -22.41 -2.07
N TRP A 174 9.42 -22.57 -2.38
CA TRP A 174 8.35 -21.83 -1.70
C TRP A 174 8.30 -22.11 -0.19
N ARG A 175 8.74 -23.30 0.22
CA ARG A 175 8.84 -23.78 1.60
C ARG A 175 9.92 -23.06 2.39
N ASP A 176 10.92 -22.49 1.71
CA ASP A 176 12.00 -21.73 2.32
C ASP A 176 11.68 -20.20 2.31
N ALA A 177 10.55 -19.78 1.75
CA ALA A 177 10.22 -18.36 1.57
C ALA A 177 10.14 -17.58 2.89
N ASN A 178 9.52 -18.13 3.94
CA ASN A 178 9.43 -17.45 5.24
C ASN A 178 10.81 -17.33 5.90
N VAL A 179 11.66 -18.35 5.78
CA VAL A 179 13.05 -18.31 6.27
C VAL A 179 13.83 -17.18 5.58
N VAL A 180 13.68 -17.06 4.26
CA VAL A 180 14.32 -15.99 3.48
C VAL A 180 13.77 -14.62 3.86
N ALA A 181 12.45 -14.47 4.00
CA ALA A 181 11.80 -13.24 4.43
C ALA A 181 12.29 -12.76 5.80
N VAL A 182 12.31 -13.66 6.79
CA VAL A 182 12.77 -13.34 8.14
C VAL A 182 14.26 -12.96 8.14
N LYS A 183 15.10 -13.64 7.36
CA LYS A 183 16.52 -13.28 7.24
C LYS A 183 16.72 -11.90 6.63
N TRP A 184 15.90 -11.54 5.64
CA TRP A 184 15.90 -10.24 5.00
C TRP A 184 15.52 -9.12 5.97
N THR A 185 14.35 -9.23 6.59
CA THR A 185 13.79 -8.17 7.45
C THR A 185 14.54 -8.05 8.77
N ARG A 186 15.03 -9.17 9.33
CA ARG A 186 15.72 -9.18 10.62
C ARG A 186 17.23 -9.00 10.56
N GLY A 187 17.77 -8.64 9.39
CA GLY A 187 19.17 -8.23 9.27
C GLY A 187 20.20 -9.36 9.37
N TYR A 188 19.82 -10.62 9.11
CA TYR A 188 20.82 -11.68 8.90
C TYR A 188 21.65 -11.46 7.61
N GLY A 189 21.27 -10.49 6.77
CA GLY A 189 21.90 -10.17 5.49
C GLY A 189 22.85 -8.96 5.44
N ALA A 190 23.04 -8.19 6.52
CA ALA A 190 23.95 -7.03 6.53
C ALA A 190 25.47 -7.40 6.55
N GLY A 191 25.82 -8.60 6.10
CA GLY A 191 27.18 -9.15 6.07
C GLY A 191 27.55 -9.91 4.80
N MET A 192 26.74 -9.89 3.74
CA MET A 192 27.11 -10.47 2.44
C MET A 192 27.20 -9.38 1.38
N SER A 193 28.23 -8.56 1.51
CA SER A 193 28.83 -7.91 0.34
C SER A 193 29.35 -9.00 -0.60
N SER A 194 28.75 -9.07 -1.80
CA SER A 194 29.36 -9.48 -3.07
C SER A 194 30.79 -10.03 -2.99
N SER A 195 30.95 -11.34 -3.26
CA SER A 195 32.02 -11.94 -4.07
C SER A 195 31.99 -13.46 -3.96
N SER A 196 31.32 -14.14 -4.89
CA SER A 196 31.86 -15.43 -5.36
C SER A 196 31.29 -15.76 -6.74
N SER A 197 32.12 -15.50 -7.73
CA SER A 197 32.08 -16.08 -9.06
C SER A 197 32.02 -17.61 -8.96
N TYR A 198 30.92 -18.22 -9.38
CA TYR A 198 30.94 -19.62 -9.78
C TYR A 198 31.45 -19.70 -11.22
N GLN A 199 32.75 -19.95 -11.35
CA GLN A 199 33.32 -20.52 -12.57
C GLN A 199 32.86 -21.97 -12.70
N PHE A 200 32.37 -22.31 -13.89
CA PHE A 200 32.19 -23.68 -14.35
C PHE A 200 33.50 -24.46 -14.27
N VAL A 201 33.41 -25.72 -13.84
CA VAL A 201 34.38 -26.77 -14.18
C VAL A 201 33.61 -27.90 -14.83
#